data_AF-S6D326-F1
#
_entry.id   AF-S6D326-F1
#
_cell.length_a   1.000
_cell.length_b   1.000
_cell.length_c   1.000
_cell.angle_alpha   90.00
_cell.angle_beta   90.00
_cell.angle_gamma   90.00
#
_symmetry.space_group_name_H-M   'P 1'
#
loop_
_entity.id
_entity.type
_entity.pdbx_description
1 polymer ?
#
loop_
_entity_poly.entity_id
_entity_poly.type
_entity_poly.pdbx_seq_one_letter_code
_entity_poly.pdbx_strand_id
1 'polypeptide(L)'
;MNEYQALTPEIQVPKEWTVDGIKNIVEYLVQDAINCHRSGKKFVMTVGNVPAMIKDNGTKPGYVFKKIKEIKNEDTCKIDLIIPARITILKRTNIGPNDKKEEAVEYLPMNLKFDHPIAKFVSTNPDRHTVMTIVPDVEKILLLKGIVGSEKYNYTLRTTYRVHNIKWLDDTMSDMETGESTAESFIVNAHQISKNKWDIVGYNRPPQPQ
;
A
#
# COMPACT_ATOMS: atom_id res chain seq x y z
N MET A 1 -10.93 22.30 -15.83
CA MET A 1 -10.66 21.97 -14.41
C MET A 1 -9.22 21.50 -14.28
N ASN A 2 -8.47 21.94 -13.25
CA ASN A 2 -7.10 21.46 -13.01
C ASN A 2 -7.16 19.99 -12.55
N GLU A 3 -6.54 19.07 -13.29
CA GLU A 3 -6.48 17.62 -13.00
C GLU A 3 -5.45 17.27 -11.92
N TYR A 4 -4.62 18.24 -11.53
CA TYR A 4 -3.53 18.09 -10.59
C TYR A 4 -3.76 18.92 -9.32
N GLN A 5 -3.19 18.45 -8.21
CA GLN A 5 -3.11 19.13 -6.92
C GLN A 5 -1.65 19.27 -6.51
N ALA A 6 -1.34 20.31 -5.73
CA ALA A 6 0.00 20.50 -5.18
C ALA A 6 0.22 19.50 -4.03
N LEU A 7 1.29 18.70 -4.14
CA LEU A 7 1.81 17.93 -3.02
C LEU A 7 2.73 18.83 -2.18
N THR A 8 3.70 19.45 -2.85
CA THR A 8 4.54 20.55 -2.37
C THR A 8 4.43 21.73 -3.33
N PRO A 9 4.99 22.91 -3.02
CA PRO A 9 5.09 24.00 -3.99
C PRO A 9 5.79 23.58 -5.31
N GLU A 10 6.74 22.65 -5.23
CA GLU A 10 7.54 22.17 -6.36
C GLU A 10 6.96 20.92 -7.03
N ILE A 11 6.05 20.19 -6.39
CA ILE A 11 5.55 18.89 -6.88
C ILE A 11 4.04 18.91 -7.06
N GLN A 12 3.57 18.58 -8.26
CA GLN A 12 2.15 18.38 -8.55
C GLN A 12 1.82 16.92 -8.85
N VAL A 13 0.76 16.41 -8.20
CA VAL A 13 0.28 15.03 -8.32
C VAL A 13 -1.17 15.00 -8.82
N PRO A 14 -1.64 13.88 -9.40
CA PRO A 14 -3.04 13.73 -9.78
C PRO A 14 -4.00 13.97 -8.61
N LYS A 15 -5.12 14.65 -8.86
CA LYS A 15 -6.19 14.85 -7.85
C LYS A 15 -6.84 13.56 -7.35
N GLU A 16 -6.77 12.50 -8.15
CA GLU A 16 -7.28 11.17 -7.79
C GLU A 16 -6.42 10.47 -6.71
N TRP A 17 -5.20 10.95 -6.45
CA TRP A 17 -4.37 10.40 -5.40
C TRP A 17 -4.87 10.87 -4.02
N THR A 18 -5.03 9.92 -3.10
CA THR A 18 -5.44 10.18 -1.72
C THR A 18 -4.25 10.69 -0.90
N VAL A 19 -3.93 11.98 -0.98
CA VAL A 19 -2.68 12.55 -0.42
C VAL A 19 -2.73 12.83 1.10
N ASP A 20 -3.89 13.18 1.65
CA ASP A 20 -3.98 13.80 2.99
C ASP A 20 -3.56 12.88 4.17
N GLY A 21 -3.47 11.56 3.99
CA GLY A 21 -2.97 10.62 5.01
C GLY A 21 -1.59 10.01 4.72
N ILE A 22 -1.04 10.24 3.52
CA ILE A 22 0.18 9.58 3.02
C ILE A 22 1.20 10.57 2.46
N LYS A 23 0.94 11.87 2.61
CA LYS A 23 1.70 12.97 1.99
C LYS A 23 3.20 12.79 2.15
N ASN A 24 3.68 12.57 3.37
CA ASN A 24 5.10 12.40 3.66
C ASN A 24 5.71 11.18 2.95
N ILE A 25 4.97 10.07 2.84
CA ILE A 25 5.40 8.87 2.13
C ILE A 25 5.50 9.17 0.63
N VAL A 26 4.46 9.77 0.06
CA VAL A 26 4.45 10.13 -1.36
C VAL A 26 5.59 11.10 -1.66
N GLU A 27 5.78 12.15 -0.87
CA GLU A 27 6.87 13.12 -1.01
C GLU A 27 8.24 12.45 -0.99
N TYR A 28 8.49 11.56 -0.03
CA TYR A 28 9.74 10.80 0.04
C TYR A 28 10.01 10.02 -1.24
N LEU A 29 9.00 9.31 -1.76
CA LEU A 29 9.12 8.52 -2.99
C LEU A 29 9.30 9.39 -4.23
N VAL A 30 8.63 10.55 -4.28
CA VAL A 30 8.82 11.52 -5.37
C VAL A 30 10.26 12.01 -5.38
N GLN A 31 10.81 12.40 -4.22
CA GLN A 31 12.17 12.92 -4.13
C GLN A 31 13.21 11.88 -4.52
N ASP A 32 13.04 10.63 -4.07
CA ASP A 32 13.91 9.52 -4.48
C ASP A 32 13.89 9.32 -6.00
N ALA A 33 12.70 9.29 -6.59
CA ALA A 33 12.54 9.11 -8.03
C ALA A 33 13.08 10.32 -8.84
N ILE A 34 12.98 11.55 -8.33
CA ILE A 34 13.62 12.74 -8.93
C ILE A 34 15.15 12.61 -8.91
N ASN A 35 15.72 12.19 -7.78
CA ASN A 35 17.16 12.01 -7.65
C ASN A 35 17.68 10.96 -8.62
N CYS A 36 16.95 9.84 -8.78
CA CYS A 36 17.29 8.84 -9.77
C CYS A 36 17.07 9.32 -11.22
N HIS A 37 16.10 10.21 -11.47
CA HIS A 37 15.90 10.80 -12.80
C HIS A 37 17.09 11.64 -13.26
N ARG A 38 17.73 12.37 -12.35
CA ARG A 38 18.98 13.12 -12.63
C ARG A 38 20.12 12.21 -13.11
N SER A 39 20.04 10.91 -12.82
CA SER A 39 21.00 9.89 -13.28
C SER A 39 20.63 9.29 -14.66
N GLY A 40 19.68 9.88 -15.38
CA GLY A 40 19.27 9.45 -16.73
C GLY A 40 18.20 8.35 -16.78
N LYS A 41 17.76 7.84 -15.63
CA LYS A 41 16.70 6.82 -15.53
C LYS A 41 15.32 7.46 -15.61
N LYS A 42 14.34 6.75 -16.17
CA LYS A 42 12.92 7.19 -16.17
C LYS A 42 12.16 6.48 -15.07
N PHE A 43 11.31 7.22 -14.36
CA PHE A 43 10.51 6.66 -13.26
C PHE A 43 9.02 6.83 -13.51
N VAL A 44 8.30 5.74 -13.27
CA VAL A 44 6.84 5.74 -13.15
C VAL A 44 6.49 5.36 -11.72
N MET A 45 5.57 6.11 -11.14
CA MET A 45 4.97 5.79 -9.87
C MET A 45 3.49 5.47 -10.07
N THR A 46 3.03 4.37 -9.50
CA THR A 46 1.62 4.03 -9.40
C THR A 46 1.20 4.16 -7.95
N VAL A 47 0.17 4.97 -7.69
CA VAL A 47 -0.49 5.01 -6.39
C VAL A 47 -1.90 4.48 -6.58
N GLY A 48 -2.21 3.34 -5.95
CA GLY A 48 -3.46 2.62 -6.20
C GLY A 48 -3.56 2.13 -7.65
N ASN A 49 -4.41 2.77 -8.47
CA ASN A 49 -4.60 2.45 -9.89
C ASN A 49 -4.21 3.58 -10.84
N VAL A 50 -3.58 4.65 -10.33
CA VAL A 50 -3.25 5.82 -11.13
C VAL A 50 -1.74 5.85 -11.37
N PRO A 51 -1.27 5.35 -12.55
CA PRO A 51 0.12 5.43 -12.93
C PRO A 51 0.45 6.81 -13.52
N ALA A 52 1.58 7.37 -13.09
CA ALA A 52 2.07 8.64 -13.60
C ALA A 52 3.60 8.65 -13.72
N MET A 53 4.07 9.28 -14.79
CA MET A 53 5.50 9.49 -15.04
C MET A 53 5.94 10.83 -14.47
N ILE A 54 7.08 10.86 -13.80
CA ILE A 54 7.68 12.09 -13.29
C ILE A 54 8.27 12.88 -14.46
N LYS A 55 7.94 14.17 -14.54
CA LYS A 55 8.47 15.09 -15.55
C LYS A 55 8.84 16.43 -14.94
N ASP A 56 9.81 17.09 -15.56
CA ASP A 56 10.05 18.51 -15.34
C ASP A 56 8.79 19.32 -15.71
N ASN A 57 8.48 20.33 -14.90
CA ASN A 57 7.31 21.19 -15.07
C ASN A 57 7.48 22.20 -16.23
N GLY A 58 8.64 22.23 -16.90
CA GLY A 58 8.93 22.84 -18.20
C GLY A 58 8.79 24.36 -18.27
N THR A 59 7.58 24.84 -18.00
CA THR A 59 7.18 26.26 -17.94
C THR A 59 7.38 26.89 -16.57
N LYS A 60 7.58 26.09 -15.52
CA LYS A 60 7.78 26.55 -14.14
C LYS A 60 8.85 25.68 -13.47
N PRO A 61 9.57 26.20 -12.47
CA PRO A 61 10.40 25.36 -11.61
C PRO A 61 9.59 24.22 -10.99
N GLY A 62 10.20 23.04 -10.86
CA GLY A 62 9.61 21.88 -10.18
C GLY A 62 9.25 20.71 -11.10
N TYR A 63 8.47 19.77 -10.58
CA TYR A 63 8.11 18.51 -11.20
C TYR A 63 6.60 18.28 -11.20
N VAL A 64 6.11 17.58 -12.24
CA VAL A 64 4.72 17.17 -12.37
C VAL A 64 4.64 15.68 -12.71
N PHE A 65 3.68 14.99 -12.10
CA PHE A 65 3.34 13.61 -12.43
C PHE A 65 2.37 13.60 -13.60
N LYS A 66 2.83 13.28 -14.80
CA LYS A 66 1.94 13.15 -15.97
C LYS A 66 1.32 11.76 -16.00
N LYS A 67 -0.02 11.68 -15.90
CA LYS A 67 -0.76 10.42 -16.02
C LYS A 67 -0.40 9.71 -17.34
N ILE A 68 -0.24 8.39 -17.27
CA ILE A 68 0.02 7.53 -18.45
C ILE A 68 -0.98 6.38 -18.46
N LYS A 69 -1.25 5.81 -19.64
CA LYS A 69 -2.14 4.64 -19.75
C LYS A 69 -1.40 3.32 -19.58
N GLU A 70 -0.16 3.25 -20.08
CA GLU A 70 0.66 2.05 -20.12
C GLU A 70 2.13 2.39 -19.90
N ILE A 71 2.84 1.50 -19.21
CA ILE A 71 4.29 1.53 -19.07
C ILE A 71 4.87 0.70 -20.21
N LYS A 72 5.33 1.38 -21.28
CA LYS A 72 5.72 0.71 -22.54
C LYS A 72 7.20 0.32 -22.63
N ASN A 73 8.05 0.83 -21.74
CA ASN A 73 9.51 0.70 -21.85
C ASN A 73 10.12 -0.15 -20.73
N GLU A 74 10.95 -1.11 -21.11
CA GLU A 74 11.79 -1.90 -20.18
C GLU A 74 12.82 -1.03 -19.43
N ASP A 75 13.22 0.12 -19.98
CA ASP A 75 14.17 1.07 -19.36
C ASP A 75 13.55 2.03 -18.33
N THR A 76 12.31 1.76 -17.92
CA THR A 76 11.61 2.57 -16.93
C THR A 76 11.60 1.86 -15.59
N CYS A 77 12.18 2.49 -14.57
CA CYS A 77 12.04 2.04 -13.20
C CYS A 77 10.60 2.30 -12.72
N LYS A 78 10.03 1.34 -12.02
CA LYS A 78 8.62 1.35 -11.59
C LYS A 78 8.53 1.27 -10.09
N ILE A 79 7.75 2.16 -9.49
CA ILE A 79 7.38 2.13 -8.08
C ILE A 79 5.87 1.93 -7.99
N ASP A 80 5.43 0.82 -7.39
CA ASP A 80 4.01 0.61 -7.07
C ASP A 80 3.80 0.79 -5.57
N LEU A 81 3.06 1.84 -5.21
CA LEU A 81 2.62 2.11 -3.84
C LEU A 81 1.22 1.55 -3.61
N ILE A 82 1.14 0.49 -2.81
CA ILE A 82 -0.09 -0.18 -2.41
C ILE A 82 -0.58 0.43 -1.10
N ILE A 83 -1.82 0.91 -1.13
CA ILE A 83 -2.45 1.59 0.01
C ILE A 83 -3.62 0.74 0.51
N PRO A 84 -3.83 0.65 1.84
CA PRO A 84 -5.05 0.07 2.39
C PRO A 84 -6.30 0.75 1.83
N ALA A 85 -7.23 -0.03 1.29
CA ALA A 85 -8.55 0.44 0.91
C ALA A 85 -9.50 0.49 2.11
N ARG A 86 -9.29 -0.36 3.11
CA ARG A 86 -10.06 -0.39 4.36
C ARG A 86 -9.20 -0.96 5.48
N ILE A 87 -9.31 -0.39 6.68
CA ILE A 87 -8.78 -0.97 7.92
C ILE A 87 -9.94 -1.13 8.88
N THR A 88 -10.00 -2.25 9.58
CA THR A 88 -11.02 -2.55 10.59
C THR A 88 -10.36 -3.15 11.81
N ILE A 89 -10.60 -2.57 12.98
CA ILE A 89 -10.16 -3.12 14.25
C ILE A 89 -11.18 -4.17 14.69
N LEU A 90 -10.74 -5.39 14.96
CA LEU A 90 -11.56 -6.50 15.44
C LEU A 90 -11.14 -6.85 16.87
N LYS A 91 -12.10 -6.86 17.79
CA LYS A 91 -11.91 -7.38 19.14
C LYS A 91 -12.32 -8.84 19.17
N ARG A 92 -11.41 -9.74 19.49
CA ARG A 92 -11.72 -11.13 19.85
C ARG A 92 -12.44 -11.13 21.18
N THR A 93 -13.76 -11.32 21.15
CA THR A 93 -14.48 -11.77 22.33
C THR A 93 -14.30 -13.27 22.49
N ASN A 94 -14.11 -13.73 23.73
CA ASN A 94 -14.08 -15.14 24.08
C ASN A 94 -15.25 -15.90 23.42
N ILE A 95 -14.90 -16.90 22.62
CA ILE A 95 -15.71 -18.04 22.13
C ILE A 95 -17.17 -17.70 21.78
N GLY A 96 -17.40 -17.22 20.55
CA GLY A 96 -18.73 -17.10 19.95
C GLY A 96 -18.69 -16.42 18.58
N PRO A 97 -19.68 -16.66 17.68
CA PRO A 97 -19.60 -16.34 16.24
C PRO A 97 -19.81 -14.85 15.90
N ASN A 98 -19.42 -13.95 16.80
CA ASN A 98 -19.83 -12.55 16.76
C ASN A 98 -18.63 -11.61 16.90
N ASP A 99 -17.93 -11.37 15.79
CA ASP A 99 -17.06 -10.21 15.59
C ASP A 99 -17.92 -8.92 15.60
N LYS A 100 -18.28 -8.43 16.79
CA LYS A 100 -19.39 -7.45 16.94
C LYS A 100 -18.98 -5.98 17.01
N LYS A 101 -17.70 -5.63 16.94
CA LYS A 101 -17.28 -4.22 16.91
C LYS A 101 -16.29 -3.99 15.78
N GLU A 102 -16.80 -3.93 14.55
CA GLU A 102 -16.07 -3.36 13.44
C GLU A 102 -16.03 -1.84 13.61
N GLU A 103 -14.85 -1.29 13.87
CA GLU A 103 -14.63 0.16 13.79
C GLU A 103 -13.78 0.46 12.55
N ALA A 104 -14.36 1.19 11.60
CA ALA A 104 -13.62 1.78 10.49
C ALA A 104 -12.96 3.06 10.99
N VAL A 105 -11.72 3.30 10.60
CA VAL A 105 -10.97 4.49 11.04
C VAL A 105 -10.37 5.21 9.84
N GLU A 106 -10.62 6.51 9.74
CA GLU A 106 -10.26 7.31 8.56
C GLU A 106 -8.82 7.84 8.60
N TYR A 107 -8.18 7.92 9.77
CA TYR A 107 -6.79 8.37 9.93
C TYR A 107 -6.08 7.55 11.00
N LEU A 108 -5.13 6.72 10.57
CA LEU A 108 -4.35 5.84 11.45
C LEU A 108 -2.85 6.02 11.18
N PRO A 109 -1.99 5.85 12.20
CA PRO A 109 -0.55 5.72 12.00
C PRO A 109 -0.25 4.58 11.03
N MET A 110 0.56 4.87 10.01
CA MET A 110 0.94 3.92 8.96
C MET A 110 2.46 3.84 8.82
N ASN A 111 2.96 2.69 8.39
CA ASN A 111 4.36 2.44 8.07
C ASN A 111 4.50 2.01 6.61
N LEU A 112 5.65 2.32 5.99
CA LEU A 112 6.00 1.83 4.66
C LEU A 112 6.77 0.51 4.78
N LYS A 113 6.37 -0.52 4.04
CA LYS A 113 7.02 -1.84 3.99
C LYS A 113 7.39 -2.19 2.55
N PHE A 114 8.61 -2.68 2.35
CA PHE A 114 9.15 -3.10 1.04
C PHE A 114 9.10 -4.61 0.84
N ASP A 115 8.97 -5.35 1.94
CA ASP A 115 8.99 -6.82 2.05
C ASP A 115 7.60 -7.40 2.35
N HIS A 116 6.55 -6.60 2.21
CA HIS A 116 5.19 -7.03 2.50
C HIS A 116 4.77 -8.18 1.56
N PRO A 117 4.09 -9.24 2.04
CA PRO A 117 3.71 -10.39 1.20
C PRO A 117 2.94 -10.01 -0.07
N ILE A 118 2.17 -8.92 -0.03
CA ILE A 118 1.43 -8.44 -1.21
C ILE A 118 2.36 -8.08 -2.39
N ALA A 119 3.59 -7.66 -2.11
CA ALA A 119 4.57 -7.32 -3.13
C ALA A 119 4.85 -8.49 -4.09
N LYS A 120 4.76 -9.74 -3.61
CA LYS A 120 4.96 -10.94 -4.42
C LYS A 120 3.91 -11.10 -5.52
N PHE A 121 2.69 -10.58 -5.33
CA PHE A 121 1.65 -10.64 -6.36
C PHE A 121 1.83 -9.56 -7.44
N VAL A 122 2.40 -8.42 -7.08
CA VAL A 122 2.42 -7.24 -7.97
C VAL A 122 3.76 -7.12 -8.70
N SER A 123 4.87 -7.60 -8.12
CA SER A 123 6.19 -7.47 -8.72
C SER A 123 6.33 -8.30 -10.00
N THR A 124 6.99 -7.72 -11.00
CA THR A 124 7.15 -8.32 -12.34
C THR A 124 8.61 -8.46 -12.76
N ASN A 125 9.48 -7.57 -12.28
CA ASN A 125 10.93 -7.61 -12.51
C ASN A 125 11.64 -6.96 -11.31
N PRO A 126 12.27 -7.73 -10.41
CA PRO A 126 12.83 -7.21 -9.17
C PRO A 126 13.94 -6.16 -9.36
N ASP A 127 14.65 -6.16 -10.50
CA ASP A 127 15.76 -5.23 -10.75
C ASP A 127 15.29 -3.80 -11.05
N ARG A 128 14.04 -3.64 -11.52
CA ARG A 128 13.50 -2.37 -12.00
C ARG A 128 12.09 -2.07 -11.48
N HIS A 129 11.50 -2.96 -10.70
CA HIS A 129 10.18 -2.80 -10.12
C HIS A 129 10.26 -2.94 -8.61
N THR A 130 10.01 -1.85 -7.90
CA THR A 130 9.88 -1.82 -6.46
C THR A 130 8.40 -1.73 -6.09
N VAL A 131 7.92 -2.67 -5.29
CA VAL A 131 6.57 -2.63 -4.73
C VAL A 131 6.68 -2.27 -3.26
N MET A 132 5.93 -1.25 -2.85
CA MET A 132 5.89 -0.80 -1.47
C MET A 132 4.45 -0.85 -0.97
N THR A 133 4.25 -1.32 0.24
CA THR A 133 2.93 -1.42 0.85
C THR A 133 2.86 -0.56 2.09
N ILE A 134 1.84 0.27 2.17
CA ILE A 134 1.51 1.01 3.39
C ILE A 134 0.78 0.04 4.33
N VAL A 135 1.30 -0.14 5.54
CA VAL A 135 0.72 -1.04 6.54
C VAL A 135 0.32 -0.25 7.79
N PRO A 136 -0.79 -0.59 8.45
CA PRO A 136 -1.14 0.02 9.72
C PRO A 136 -0.10 -0.28 10.80
N ASP A 137 0.27 0.73 11.59
CA ASP A 137 1.08 0.55 12.79
C ASP A 137 0.19 0.07 13.94
N VAL A 138 0.05 -1.26 14.07
CA VAL A 138 -0.88 -1.89 15.01
C VAL A 138 -0.72 -1.35 16.43
N GLU A 139 0.51 -1.22 16.92
CA GLU A 139 0.74 -0.77 18.30
C GLU A 139 0.32 0.68 18.51
N LYS A 140 0.70 1.59 17.61
CA LYS A 140 0.28 3.00 17.71
C LYS A 140 -1.24 3.15 17.55
N ILE A 141 -1.86 2.35 16.69
CA ILE A 141 -3.31 2.36 16.47
C ILE A 141 -4.05 1.93 17.73
N LEU A 142 -3.63 0.83 18.36
CA LEU A 142 -4.24 0.35 19.61
C LEU A 142 -4.02 1.36 20.74
N LEU A 143 -2.83 1.95 20.84
CA LEU A 143 -2.53 3.01 21.81
C LEU A 143 -3.44 4.23 21.65
N LEU A 144 -3.66 4.71 20.43
CA LEU A 144 -4.58 5.83 20.14
C LEU A 144 -6.03 5.53 20.50
N LYS A 145 -6.41 4.25 20.50
CA LYS A 145 -7.73 3.78 20.96
C LYS A 145 -7.79 3.55 22.47
N GLY A 146 -6.72 3.84 23.20
CA GLY A 146 -6.63 3.61 24.64
C GLY A 146 -6.49 2.14 25.03
N ILE A 147 -6.21 1.25 24.07
CA ILE A 147 -6.04 -0.19 24.28
C ILE A 147 -4.58 -0.45 24.63
N VAL A 148 -4.31 -0.79 25.89
CA VAL A 148 -2.94 -0.88 26.44
C VAL A 148 -2.74 -2.15 27.28
N GLY A 149 -1.49 -2.51 27.60
CA GLY A 149 -1.21 -3.70 28.41
C GLY A 149 -1.61 -5.01 27.72
N SER A 150 -2.06 -6.00 28.48
CA SER A 150 -2.34 -7.36 27.96
C SER A 150 -3.62 -7.42 27.10
N GLU A 151 -4.55 -6.48 27.23
CA GLU A 151 -5.76 -6.50 26.40
C GLU A 151 -5.48 -6.25 24.92
N LYS A 152 -4.32 -5.64 24.57
CA LYS A 152 -3.93 -5.41 23.17
C LYS A 152 -3.91 -6.71 22.35
N TYR A 153 -3.59 -7.84 22.99
CA TYR A 153 -3.55 -9.16 22.37
C TYR A 153 -4.93 -9.73 22.01
N ASN A 154 -6.01 -9.13 22.51
CA ASN A 154 -7.37 -9.47 22.12
C ASN A 154 -7.80 -8.78 20.83
N TYR A 155 -6.97 -7.91 20.25
CA TYR A 155 -7.31 -7.15 19.06
C TYR A 155 -6.55 -7.64 17.83
N THR A 156 -7.18 -7.52 16.67
CA THR A 156 -6.57 -7.80 15.37
C THR A 156 -7.02 -6.73 14.39
N LEU A 157 -6.10 -6.22 13.59
CA LEU A 157 -6.44 -5.31 12.50
C LEU A 157 -6.65 -6.12 11.24
N ARG A 158 -7.85 -6.04 10.68
CA ARG A 158 -8.16 -6.54 9.34
C ARG A 158 -7.91 -5.41 8.35
N THR A 159 -6.94 -5.61 7.47
CA THR A 159 -6.56 -4.62 6.45
C THR A 159 -6.92 -5.19 5.08
N THR A 160 -7.73 -4.45 4.32
CA THR A 160 -8.07 -4.79 2.94
C THR A 160 -7.29 -3.90 2.00
N TYR A 161 -6.53 -4.52 1.11
CA TYR A 161 -5.77 -3.88 0.04
C TYR A 161 -6.47 -4.09 -1.27
N ARG A 162 -6.59 -3.02 -2.06
CA ARG A 162 -7.19 -3.08 -3.37
C ARG A 162 -6.14 -2.87 -4.44
N VAL A 163 -5.84 -3.94 -5.15
CA VAL A 163 -4.76 -4.00 -6.14
C VAL A 163 -5.34 -4.21 -7.54
N HIS A 164 -4.70 -3.60 -8.52
CA HIS A 164 -5.16 -3.59 -9.92
C HIS A 164 -4.11 -4.21 -10.83
N ASN A 165 -4.56 -4.84 -11.92
CA ASN A 165 -3.71 -5.38 -12.99
C ASN A 165 -2.60 -6.30 -12.46
N ILE A 166 -2.92 -7.16 -11.51
CA ILE A 166 -1.99 -8.18 -11.01
C ILE A 166 -1.68 -9.12 -12.17
N LYS A 167 -0.41 -9.17 -12.60
CA LYS A 167 0.11 -10.29 -13.39
C LYS A 167 0.33 -11.43 -12.41
N TRP A 168 -0.75 -12.12 -12.04
CA TRP A 168 -0.64 -13.34 -11.26
C TRP A 168 0.32 -14.27 -12.00
N LEU A 169 1.42 -14.65 -11.36
CA LEU A 169 2.13 -15.86 -11.76
C LEU A 169 1.13 -16.99 -11.43
N ASP A 170 0.50 -17.53 -12.48
CA ASP A 170 -0.55 -18.56 -12.40
C ASP A 170 -0.15 -19.75 -11.50
N ASP A 171 1.14 -19.94 -11.23
CA ASP A 171 1.70 -21.02 -10.41
C ASP A 171 1.73 -20.75 -8.89
N THR A 172 1.38 -19.55 -8.40
CA THR A 172 1.50 -19.23 -6.96
C THR A 172 0.28 -19.61 -6.12
N MET A 173 -0.83 -20.04 -6.74
CA MET A 173 -2.04 -20.45 -6.01
C MET A 173 -1.90 -21.82 -5.33
N SER A 174 -1.07 -22.72 -5.87
CA SER A 174 -0.86 -24.05 -5.28
C SER A 174 -0.15 -24.02 -3.92
N ASP A 175 0.57 -22.93 -3.60
CA ASP A 175 1.31 -22.80 -2.34
C ASP A 175 0.53 -22.07 -1.23
N MET A 176 -0.68 -21.55 -1.52
CA MET A 176 -1.44 -20.75 -0.55
C MET A 176 -2.51 -21.51 0.23
N GLU A 177 -2.81 -22.76 -0.10
CA GLU A 177 -3.79 -23.55 0.66
C GLU A 177 -3.27 -24.12 1.98
N THR A 178 -1.96 -24.07 2.28
CA THR A 178 -1.43 -24.67 3.52
C THR A 178 -0.24 -23.88 4.06
N GLY A 179 -0.50 -22.82 4.82
CA GLY A 179 0.53 -22.10 5.57
C GLY A 179 0.21 -22.08 7.06
N GLU A 180 0.74 -23.07 7.80
CA GLU A 180 0.60 -23.15 9.25
C GLU A 180 1.11 -21.91 9.98
N SER A 181 0.41 -21.63 11.08
CA SER A 181 0.61 -20.58 12.07
C SER A 181 2.04 -20.49 12.60
N THR A 182 2.82 -19.51 12.13
CA THR A 182 3.86 -18.86 12.94
C THR A 182 3.37 -17.48 13.40
N ALA A 183 3.94 -16.97 14.49
CA ALA A 183 3.44 -15.84 15.29
C ALA A 183 3.30 -14.48 14.55
N GLU A 184 3.68 -14.41 13.28
CA GLU A 184 3.51 -13.26 12.36
C GLU A 184 2.41 -13.48 11.30
N SER A 185 1.48 -14.42 11.54
CA SER A 185 0.55 -14.93 10.51
C SER A 185 -0.30 -13.86 9.82
N PHE A 186 0.16 -13.40 8.65
CA PHE A 186 -0.61 -12.69 7.65
C PHE A 186 -1.50 -13.71 6.94
N ILE A 187 -2.71 -13.93 7.44
CA ILE A 187 -3.71 -14.75 6.72
C ILE A 187 -4.11 -13.97 5.46
N VAL A 188 -3.80 -14.51 4.29
CA VAL A 188 -4.07 -13.91 2.97
C VAL A 188 -5.36 -14.51 2.43
N ASN A 189 -6.45 -13.74 2.43
CA ASN A 189 -7.60 -14.09 1.61
C ASN A 189 -7.65 -13.13 0.42
N ALA A 190 -7.69 -13.67 -0.80
CA ALA A 190 -7.74 -12.88 -2.02
C ALA A 190 -9.10 -13.09 -2.70
N HIS A 191 -9.82 -12.00 -2.93
CA HIS A 191 -11.12 -12.02 -3.58
C HIS A 191 -11.08 -11.21 -4.87
N GLN A 192 -11.39 -11.87 -5.99
CA GLN A 192 -11.53 -11.18 -7.27
C GLN A 192 -12.83 -10.36 -7.27
N ILE A 193 -12.71 -9.05 -7.46
CA ILE A 193 -13.86 -8.15 -7.59
C ILE A 193 -14.26 -8.00 -9.06
N SER A 194 -13.26 -7.95 -9.94
CA SER A 194 -13.44 -7.91 -11.38
C SER A 194 -12.19 -8.41 -12.10
N LYS A 195 -12.25 -8.50 -13.44
CA LYS A 195 -11.20 -9.06 -14.30
C LYS A 195 -9.77 -8.64 -13.90
N ASN A 196 -9.58 -7.38 -13.52
CA ASN A 196 -8.26 -6.82 -13.19
C ASN A 196 -8.18 -6.23 -11.77
N LYS A 197 -9.08 -6.61 -10.86
CA LYS A 197 -9.18 -5.98 -9.54
C LYS A 197 -9.41 -7.01 -8.46
N TRP A 198 -8.56 -6.96 -7.44
CA TRP A 198 -8.58 -7.90 -6.33
C TRP A 198 -8.57 -7.15 -5.01
N ASP A 199 -9.33 -7.66 -4.06
CA ASP A 199 -9.20 -7.29 -2.65
C ASP A 199 -8.37 -8.39 -1.96
N ILE A 200 -7.23 -8.00 -1.41
CA ILE A 200 -6.37 -8.86 -0.59
C ILE A 200 -6.58 -8.45 0.86
N VAL A 201 -7.04 -9.39 1.68
CA VAL A 201 -7.30 -9.18 3.10
C VAL A 201 -6.13 -9.77 3.89
N GLY A 202 -5.56 -8.95 4.76
CA GLY A 202 -4.54 -9.33 5.71
C GLY A 202 -4.98 -9.08 7.13
N TYR A 203 -4.41 -9.82 8.07
CA TYR A 203 -4.65 -9.67 9.50
C TYR A 203 -3.35 -9.37 10.21
N ASN A 204 -3.28 -8.23 10.90
CA ASN A 204 -2.11 -7.81 11.67
C ASN A 204 -2.42 -7.88 13.17
N ARG A 205 -1.50 -8.44 13.95
CA ARG A 205 -1.58 -8.57 15.41
C ARG A 205 -0.44 -7.77 16.04
N PRO A 206 -0.60 -7.27 17.28
CA PRO A 206 0.53 -6.71 18.01
C PRO A 206 1.59 -7.80 18.25
N PRO A 207 2.89 -7.45 18.23
CA PRO A 207 3.97 -8.40 18.50
C PRO A 207 3.81 -9.03 19.89
N GLN A 208 3.86 -10.36 19.96
CA GLN A 208 3.80 -11.08 21.22
C GLN A 208 5.11 -10.90 21.99
N PRO A 209 5.08 -10.82 23.34
CA PRO A 209 6.31 -10.85 24.13
C PRO A 209 6.98 -12.21 23.91
N GLN A 210 8.30 -12.18 23.68
CA GLN A 210 9.15 -13.38 23.65
C GLN A 210 9.35 -13.94 25.06
#